data_AF-A0A0L0VLA0-F1
#
_entry.id   AF-A0A0L0VLA0-F1
#
_cell.length_a   1.000
_cell.length_b   1.000
_cell.length_c   1.000
_cell.angle_alpha   90.00
_cell.angle_beta   90.00
_cell.angle_gamma   90.00
#
_symmetry.space_group_name_H-M   'P 1'
#
loop_
_entity.id
_entity.type
_entity.pdbx_description
1 polymer ?
#
loop_
_entity_poly.entity_id
_entity_poly.type
_entity_poly.pdbx_seq_one_letter_code
_entity_poly.pdbx_strand_id
1 'polypeptide(L)'
;MLCQEKYSEGHPLLEDLGSGPDKAHPYHRMMLGCPCPAIATMINHSYLKVEDSKQKIPIHKLMIAMVECYNLSWTFAVVFAIVGNLRLRKIFGFSIKELGTHGKIEHDASMTRFDVREGDALNPSLEMIDELFESLDSTTDSKNGIVTLQDFAREKVLLESRIKNYEFQSKTEVNFLGRGESCLALLAHRHVGTGSDSHKAGNRKPSVEIAANAHWLRTWFSEERLPVELGWKKPSSKITLFGTLRLMKEMKALQDGPTGL
;
A
#
# COMPACT_ATOMS: atom_id res chain seq x y z
N MET A 1 24.63 29.47 33.96
CA MET A 1 24.89 30.47 32.90
C MET A 1 25.13 29.67 31.63
N LEU A 2 24.03 29.24 31.00
CA LEU A 2 23.42 29.83 29.80
C LEU A 2 24.15 29.39 28.52
N CYS A 3 23.61 28.36 27.87
CA CYS A 3 23.35 28.43 26.43
C CYS A 3 22.10 27.59 26.13
N GLN A 4 20.96 28.28 26.17
CA GLN A 4 19.73 27.86 25.48
C GLN A 4 19.93 28.27 24.01
N GLU A 5 19.88 27.33 23.09
CA GLU A 5 19.58 27.61 21.68
C GLU A 5 18.37 26.78 21.25
N LYS A 6 17.23 27.47 21.35
CA LYS A 6 16.00 27.40 20.56
C LYS A 6 15.93 26.29 19.49
N TYR A 7 15.24 25.20 19.82
CA TYR A 7 14.42 24.49 18.83
C TYR A 7 13.07 25.22 18.73
N SER A 8 13.04 26.28 17.94
CA SER A 8 11.80 26.92 17.51
C SER A 8 11.98 27.48 16.11
N GLU A 9 11.69 26.68 15.11
CA GLU A 9 11.24 27.16 13.81
C GLU A 9 10.36 26.06 13.21
N GLY A 10 9.06 26.19 13.45
CA GLY A 10 8.05 25.40 12.75
C GLY A 10 8.17 25.71 11.28
N HIS A 11 8.42 24.67 10.49
CA HIS A 11 8.49 24.77 9.03
C HIS A 11 7.11 25.23 8.51
N PRO A 12 7.01 26.34 7.76
CA PRO A 12 5.74 26.85 7.28
C PRO A 12 5.29 26.07 6.05
N LEU A 13 4.74 24.86 6.26
CA LEU A 13 4.02 24.08 5.23
C LEU A 13 2.81 23.31 5.79
N LEU A 14 2.35 23.63 7.01
CA LEU A 14 1.13 23.07 7.60
C LEU A 14 0.05 24.16 7.77
N GLU A 15 -0.19 24.96 6.72
CA GLU A 15 -1.50 25.57 6.57
C GLU A 15 -2.42 24.54 5.92
N ASP A 16 -3.37 24.05 6.71
CA ASP A 16 -4.42 23.08 6.44
C ASP A 16 -5.39 23.56 5.34
N LEU A 17 -4.88 23.66 4.12
CA LEU A 17 -5.67 23.86 2.91
C LEU A 17 -5.90 22.52 2.23
N GLY A 18 -6.80 21.71 2.82
CA GLY A 18 -7.58 20.71 2.07
C GLY A 18 -6.79 19.82 1.11
N SER A 19 -5.64 19.26 1.53
CA SER A 19 -4.85 18.28 0.75
C SER A 19 -5.52 16.90 0.61
N GLY A 20 -6.82 16.86 0.88
CA GLY A 20 -7.71 15.74 0.58
C GLY A 20 -8.22 15.77 -0.86
N PRO A 21 -8.73 14.63 -1.38
CA PRO A 21 -9.34 14.61 -2.71
C PRO A 21 -10.57 15.52 -2.81
N ASP A 22 -11.22 15.83 -1.70
CA ASP A 22 -12.32 16.78 -1.59
C ASP A 22 -12.53 17.27 -0.14
N LYS A 23 -13.51 18.17 0.06
CA LYS A 23 -13.87 18.71 1.38
C LYS A 23 -14.44 17.66 2.34
N ALA A 24 -14.98 16.54 1.85
CA ALA A 24 -15.50 15.47 2.69
C ALA A 24 -14.37 14.57 3.23
N HIS A 25 -13.19 14.59 2.59
CA HIS A 25 -12.05 13.75 2.90
C HIS A 25 -10.75 14.53 3.14
N PRO A 26 -10.75 15.51 4.07
CA PRO A 26 -9.54 16.28 4.39
C PRO A 26 -8.45 15.36 4.93
N TYR A 27 -7.19 15.72 4.70
CA TYR A 27 -6.05 15.00 5.25
C TYR A 27 -5.73 15.47 6.66
N HIS A 28 -5.69 14.53 7.60
CA HIS A 28 -5.19 14.73 8.94
C HIS A 28 -4.38 13.50 9.35
N ARG A 29 -3.07 13.66 9.54
CA ARG A 29 -2.18 12.52 9.80
C ARG A 29 -2.39 11.94 11.20
N MET A 30 -2.68 10.65 11.28
CA MET A 30 -2.78 9.88 12.51
C MET A 30 -1.84 8.67 12.46
N MET A 31 -0.94 8.55 13.44
CA MET A 31 -0.03 7.39 13.56
C MET A 31 -0.57 6.39 14.57
N LEU A 32 -1.51 5.53 14.14
CA LEU A 32 -2.19 4.56 15.02
C LEU A 32 -1.50 3.18 15.10
N GLY A 33 -0.34 3.01 14.47
CA GLY A 33 0.34 1.71 14.35
C GLY A 33 -0.40 0.76 13.40
N CYS A 34 -0.69 1.24 12.18
CA CYS A 34 -1.38 0.46 11.16
C CYS A 34 -0.39 -0.08 10.12
N PRO A 35 -0.19 -1.41 10.01
CA PRO A 35 0.78 -1.99 9.08
C PRO A 35 0.36 -1.82 7.61
N CYS A 36 -0.93 -1.54 7.36
CA CYS A 36 -1.48 -1.38 6.02
C CYS A 36 -1.55 0.11 5.62
N PRO A 37 -0.73 0.58 4.66
CA PRO A 37 -0.75 1.96 4.20
C PRO A 37 -2.11 2.37 3.63
N ALA A 38 -2.84 1.46 2.96
CA ALA A 38 -4.16 1.79 2.41
C ALA A 38 -5.20 2.11 3.50
N ILE A 39 -5.20 1.33 4.59
CA ILE A 39 -6.11 1.57 5.72
C ILE A 39 -5.70 2.84 6.48
N ALA A 40 -4.40 3.04 6.70
CA ALA A 40 -3.90 4.26 7.32
C ALA A 40 -4.27 5.51 6.50
N THR A 41 -4.13 5.47 5.17
CA THR A 41 -4.59 6.55 4.29
C THR A 41 -6.08 6.78 4.35
N MET A 42 -6.90 5.72 4.38
CA MET A 42 -8.35 5.87 4.55
C MET A 42 -8.71 6.52 5.90
N ILE A 43 -7.94 6.27 6.96
CA ILE A 43 -8.12 6.94 8.25
C ILE A 43 -7.68 8.40 8.16
N ASN A 44 -6.49 8.67 7.63
CA ASN A 44 -5.95 10.02 7.51
C ASN A 44 -6.80 10.92 6.61
N HIS A 45 -7.56 10.35 5.67
CA HIS A 45 -8.51 11.08 4.82
C HIS A 45 -9.98 10.96 5.28
N SER A 46 -10.23 10.54 6.52
CA SER A 46 -11.57 10.45 7.10
C SER A 46 -12.57 9.52 6.36
N TYR A 47 -12.13 8.70 5.41
CA TYR A 47 -12.94 7.59 4.85
C TYR A 47 -13.28 6.57 5.95
N LEU A 48 -12.37 6.39 6.90
CA LEU A 48 -12.57 5.61 8.12
C LEU A 48 -12.36 6.52 9.32
N LYS A 49 -13.42 6.73 10.11
CA LYS A 49 -13.36 7.53 11.34
C LYS A 49 -12.94 6.64 12.50
N VAL A 50 -11.64 6.66 12.80
CA VAL A 50 -11.00 5.88 13.87
C VAL A 50 -10.27 6.84 14.80
N GLU A 51 -10.63 6.84 16.07
CA GLU A 51 -10.06 7.73 17.08
C GLU A 51 -8.81 7.11 17.73
N ASP A 52 -8.80 5.79 17.92
CA ASP A 52 -7.69 5.06 18.51
C ASP A 52 -7.51 3.65 17.92
N SER A 53 -6.37 3.01 18.21
CA SER A 53 -6.01 1.71 17.63
C SER A 53 -6.84 0.52 18.14
N LYS A 54 -7.59 0.67 19.23
CA LYS A 54 -8.48 -0.35 19.82
C LYS A 54 -9.91 -0.23 19.30
N GLN A 55 -10.30 0.92 18.75
CA GLN A 55 -11.61 1.09 18.13
C GLN A 55 -11.80 0.08 16.99
N LYS A 56 -12.92 -0.65 17.02
CA LYS A 56 -13.26 -1.61 15.97
C LYS A 56 -13.80 -0.88 14.74
N ILE A 57 -13.26 -1.23 13.57
CA ILE A 57 -13.77 -0.83 12.27
C ILE A 57 -14.82 -1.86 11.84
N PRO A 58 -16.11 -1.49 11.74
CA PRO A 58 -17.14 -2.41 11.26
C PRO A 58 -16.87 -2.84 9.82
N ILE A 59 -17.09 -4.12 9.52
CA ILE A 59 -16.77 -4.71 8.21
C ILE A 59 -17.40 -3.92 7.04
N HIS A 60 -18.64 -3.46 7.17
CA HIS A 60 -19.34 -2.69 6.14
C HIS A 60 -18.73 -1.30 5.91
N LYS A 61 -18.17 -0.67 6.94
CA LYS A 61 -17.47 0.63 6.80
C LYS A 61 -16.17 0.45 6.04
N LEU A 62 -15.43 -0.63 6.32
CA LEU A 62 -14.24 -0.98 5.55
C LEU A 62 -14.57 -1.23 4.07
N MET A 63 -15.66 -1.95 3.77
CA MET A 63 -16.10 -2.18 2.39
C MET A 63 -16.39 -0.86 1.66
N ILE A 64 -17.16 0.05 2.27
CA ILE A 64 -17.49 1.37 1.70
C ILE A 64 -16.21 2.17 1.45
N ALA A 65 -15.33 2.29 2.44
CA ALA A 65 -14.11 3.08 2.33
C ALA A 65 -13.20 2.59 1.20
N MET A 66 -13.03 1.28 1.03
CA MET A 66 -12.25 0.71 -0.08
C MET A 66 -12.83 1.07 -1.46
N VAL A 67 -14.15 1.06 -1.60
CA VAL A 67 -14.84 1.43 -2.84
C VAL A 67 -14.72 2.94 -3.10
N GLU A 68 -14.90 3.77 -2.08
CA GLU A 68 -14.91 5.22 -2.21
C GLU A 68 -13.52 5.82 -2.42
N CYS A 69 -12.51 5.34 -1.68
CA CYS A 69 -11.15 5.84 -1.72
C CYS A 69 -10.38 5.33 -2.96
N TYR A 70 -10.39 4.01 -3.19
CA TYR A 70 -9.53 3.37 -4.20
C TYR A 70 -10.28 2.79 -5.41
N ASN A 71 -11.61 2.95 -5.48
CA ASN A 71 -12.46 2.39 -6.54
C ASN A 71 -12.35 0.86 -6.67
N LEU A 72 -12.27 0.14 -5.55
CA LEU A 72 -12.46 -1.30 -5.57
C LEU A 72 -13.88 -1.64 -6.05
N SER A 73 -14.05 -2.77 -6.75
CA SER A 73 -15.39 -3.29 -7.02
C SER A 73 -16.04 -3.72 -5.71
N TRP A 74 -17.36 -3.54 -5.59
CA TRP A 74 -18.11 -4.00 -4.41
C TRP A 74 -17.90 -5.48 -4.12
N THR A 75 -17.89 -6.31 -5.16
CA THR A 75 -17.60 -7.74 -5.04
C THR A 75 -16.24 -8.01 -4.41
N PHE A 76 -15.21 -7.27 -4.83
CA PHE A 76 -13.88 -7.43 -4.28
C PHE A 76 -13.79 -6.88 -2.85
N ALA A 77 -14.40 -5.73 -2.59
CA ALA A 77 -14.46 -5.15 -1.24
C ALA A 77 -15.12 -6.10 -0.23
N VAL A 78 -16.21 -6.78 -0.61
CA VAL A 78 -16.88 -7.79 0.22
C VAL A 78 -15.95 -8.96 0.51
N VAL A 79 -15.35 -9.55 -0.53
CA VAL A 79 -14.42 -10.69 -0.37
C VAL A 79 -13.23 -10.30 0.49
N PHE A 80 -12.61 -9.15 0.21
CA PHE A 80 -11.46 -8.64 0.95
C PHE A 80 -11.79 -8.47 2.44
N ALA A 81 -12.90 -7.82 2.75
CA ALA A 81 -13.29 -7.58 4.13
C ALA A 81 -13.66 -8.88 4.88
N ILE A 82 -14.31 -9.85 4.22
CA ILE A 82 -14.60 -11.17 4.81
C ILE A 82 -13.31 -11.94 5.08
N VAL A 83 -12.44 -12.08 4.06
CA VAL A 83 -11.18 -12.82 4.17
C VAL A 83 -10.26 -12.19 5.22
N GLY A 84 -10.17 -10.86 5.26
CA GLY A 84 -9.40 -10.14 6.27
C GLY A 84 -9.91 -10.43 7.69
N ASN A 85 -11.24 -10.39 7.90
CA ASN A 85 -11.83 -10.75 9.18
C ASN A 85 -11.53 -12.21 9.56
N LEU A 86 -11.67 -13.16 8.63
CA LEU A 86 -11.38 -14.58 8.87
C LEU A 86 -9.91 -14.81 9.25
N ARG A 87 -8.96 -14.17 8.55
CA ARG A 87 -7.51 -14.23 8.87
C ARG A 87 -7.22 -13.70 10.27
N LEU A 88 -7.93 -12.66 10.71
CA LEU A 88 -7.85 -12.10 12.06
C LEU A 88 -8.71 -12.85 13.10
N ARG A 89 -9.44 -13.91 12.69
CA ARG A 89 -10.40 -14.67 13.52
C ARG A 89 -11.50 -13.78 14.11
N LYS A 90 -12.00 -12.84 13.30
CA LYS A 90 -13.09 -11.90 13.60
C LYS A 90 -14.28 -12.15 12.67
N ILE A 91 -15.44 -11.60 13.03
CA ILE A 91 -16.71 -11.84 12.31
C ILE A 91 -17.34 -10.52 11.83
N PHE A 92 -17.34 -9.46 12.65
CA PHE A 92 -18.08 -8.22 12.36
C PHE A 92 -17.19 -6.98 12.17
N GLY A 93 -15.87 -7.13 12.20
CA GLY A 93 -14.91 -6.04 12.19
C GLY A 93 -13.71 -6.32 13.07
N PHE A 94 -12.66 -5.52 12.88
CA PHE A 94 -11.40 -5.61 13.63
C PHE A 94 -10.89 -4.20 13.97
N SER A 95 -10.02 -4.08 14.97
CA SER A 95 -9.30 -2.83 15.27
C SER A 95 -7.93 -2.77 14.59
N ILE A 96 -7.31 -1.59 14.52
CA ILE A 96 -5.94 -1.43 13.99
C ILE A 96 -4.94 -2.27 14.79
N LYS A 97 -5.07 -2.28 16.12
CA LYS A 97 -4.27 -3.15 17.00
C LYS A 97 -4.40 -4.63 16.65
N GLU A 98 -5.59 -5.10 16.29
CA GLU A 98 -5.80 -6.49 15.87
C GLU A 98 -5.19 -6.75 14.48
N LEU A 99 -5.27 -5.79 13.56
CA LEU A 99 -4.64 -5.86 12.24
C LEU A 99 -3.11 -6.00 12.34
N GLY A 100 -2.49 -5.29 13.29
CA GLY A 100 -1.05 -5.36 13.61
C GLY A 100 -0.62 -6.61 14.38
N THR A 101 -1.47 -7.64 14.50
CA THR A 101 -1.04 -8.91 15.10
C THR A 101 -0.18 -9.68 14.11
N HIS A 102 1.11 -9.82 14.43
CA HIS A 102 2.08 -10.56 13.62
C HIS A 102 1.64 -12.00 13.35
N GLY A 103 1.96 -12.49 12.14
CA GLY A 103 1.64 -13.85 11.73
C GLY A 103 0.18 -14.05 11.31
N LYS A 104 -0.60 -12.96 11.15
CA LYS A 104 -1.99 -13.01 10.65
C LYS A 104 -2.08 -12.40 9.28
N ILE A 105 -2.25 -11.08 9.24
CA ILE A 105 -2.17 -10.28 8.04
C ILE A 105 -0.81 -9.59 8.02
N GLU A 106 -0.43 -8.91 9.11
CA GLU A 106 0.93 -8.42 9.27
C GLU A 106 1.93 -9.59 9.19
N HIS A 107 3.01 -9.36 8.44
CA HIS A 107 4.03 -10.32 8.08
C HIS A 107 5.38 -9.65 7.81
N ASP A 108 6.45 -10.44 7.94
CA ASP A 108 7.83 -10.05 7.61
C ASP A 108 8.03 -9.86 6.09
N ALA A 109 9.17 -9.29 5.70
CA ALA A 109 9.51 -8.83 4.35
C ALA A 109 8.53 -7.79 3.79
N SER A 110 8.05 -6.89 4.65
CA SER A 110 7.27 -5.72 4.25
C SER A 110 8.12 -4.72 3.44
N MET A 111 7.52 -4.03 2.46
CA MET A 111 8.28 -3.08 1.60
C MET A 111 8.78 -1.85 2.36
N THR A 112 8.12 -1.46 3.45
CA THR A 112 8.27 -0.13 4.06
C THR A 112 8.15 -0.15 5.59
N ARG A 113 8.08 -1.34 6.19
CA ARG A 113 7.97 -1.57 7.63
C ARG A 113 9.01 -2.64 7.96
N PHE A 114 9.63 -2.54 9.14
CA PHE A 114 10.62 -3.53 9.55
C PHE A 114 9.93 -4.86 9.88
N ASP A 115 10.70 -5.95 9.76
CA ASP A 115 10.29 -7.23 10.32
C ASP A 115 10.12 -7.11 11.84
N VAL A 116 9.22 -7.91 12.42
CA VAL A 116 8.81 -7.75 13.83
C VAL A 116 9.96 -7.86 14.85
N ARG A 117 11.06 -8.54 14.45
CA ARG A 117 12.26 -8.73 15.27
C ARG A 117 13.35 -7.67 15.03
N GLU A 118 13.23 -6.93 13.94
CA GLU A 118 14.26 -5.99 13.48
C GLU A 118 13.88 -4.53 13.78
N GLY A 119 12.59 -4.22 13.96
CA GLY A 119 12.16 -2.87 14.28
C GLY A 119 10.65 -2.67 14.38
N ASP A 120 10.19 -1.46 14.07
CA ASP A 120 8.77 -1.11 14.03
C ASP A 120 8.10 -1.72 12.80
N ALA A 121 7.29 -2.77 13.02
CA ALA A 121 6.51 -3.45 12.00
C ALA A 121 5.17 -2.77 11.67
N LEU A 122 4.79 -1.72 12.40
CA LEU A 122 3.45 -1.14 12.36
C LEU A 122 3.40 0.26 11.77
N ASN A 123 4.49 1.03 11.81
CA ASN A 123 4.56 2.36 11.20
C ASN A 123 5.57 2.39 10.04
N PRO A 124 5.32 3.21 8.99
CA PRO A 124 6.25 3.33 7.87
C PRO A 124 7.64 3.80 8.33
N SER A 125 8.68 3.10 7.89
CA SER A 125 10.07 3.49 8.06
C SER A 125 10.51 4.36 6.89
N LEU A 126 10.87 5.63 7.17
CA LEU A 126 11.37 6.54 6.14
C LEU A 126 12.70 6.04 5.54
N GLU A 127 13.55 5.42 6.35
CA GLU A 127 14.81 4.80 5.90
C GLU A 127 14.54 3.71 4.86
N MET A 128 13.67 2.75 5.17
CA MET A 128 13.32 1.68 4.22
C MET A 128 12.63 2.20 2.96
N ILE A 129 11.82 3.26 3.09
CA ILE A 129 11.18 3.90 1.94
C ILE A 129 12.24 4.57 1.05
N ASP A 130 13.21 5.26 1.63
CA ASP A 130 14.28 5.87 0.86
C ASP A 130 15.14 4.81 0.18
N GLU A 131 15.54 3.74 0.89
CA GLU A 131 16.23 2.58 0.30
C GLU A 131 15.44 1.93 -0.85
N LEU A 132 14.13 1.77 -0.68
CA LEU A 132 13.24 1.24 -1.71
C LEU A 132 13.31 2.10 -2.97
N PHE A 133 13.11 3.42 -2.86
CA PHE A 133 13.10 4.28 -4.04
C PHE A 133 14.48 4.51 -4.65
N GLU A 134 15.56 4.47 -3.86
CA GLU A 134 16.93 4.44 -4.37
C GLU A 134 17.22 3.15 -5.17
N SER A 135 16.78 1.99 -4.66
CA SER A 135 16.86 0.70 -5.35
C SER A 135 16.09 0.74 -6.68
N LEU A 136 14.87 1.29 -6.66
CA LEU A 136 14.04 1.42 -7.86
C LEU A 136 14.67 2.39 -8.88
N ASP A 137 15.19 3.55 -8.47
CA ASP A 137 15.81 4.53 -9.36
C ASP A 137 17.08 4.03 -10.07
N SER A 138 17.69 2.97 -9.56
CA SER A 138 18.76 2.26 -10.26
C SER A 138 18.28 1.56 -11.55
N THR A 139 16.97 1.30 -11.69
CA THR A 139 16.37 0.67 -12.87
C THR A 139 16.06 1.69 -13.97
N THR A 140 16.10 1.27 -15.23
CA THR A 140 15.93 2.16 -16.39
C THR A 140 14.56 2.81 -16.46
N ASP A 141 13.52 2.16 -15.92
CA ASP A 141 12.14 2.63 -16.01
C ASP A 141 11.77 3.56 -14.84
N SER A 142 12.32 3.36 -13.63
CA SER A 142 12.11 4.30 -12.50
C SER A 142 12.73 5.67 -12.72
N LYS A 143 13.81 5.77 -13.50
CA LYS A 143 14.37 7.06 -13.94
C LYS A 143 13.36 7.92 -14.71
N ASN A 144 12.32 7.32 -15.28
CA ASN A 144 11.21 8.02 -15.94
C ASN A 144 10.05 8.36 -14.95
N GLY A 145 10.25 8.18 -13.65
CA GLY A 145 9.27 8.46 -12.60
C GLY A 145 8.16 7.42 -12.46
N ILE A 146 8.39 6.18 -12.92
CA ILE A 146 7.40 5.10 -12.88
C ILE A 146 7.93 3.83 -12.20
N VAL A 147 7.07 3.14 -11.47
CA VAL A 147 7.40 1.85 -10.83
C VAL A 147 6.59 0.75 -11.50
N THR A 148 7.26 -0.28 -12.02
CA THR A 148 6.63 -1.38 -12.76
C THR A 148 6.31 -2.60 -11.87
N LEU A 149 5.59 -3.57 -12.44
CA LEU A 149 5.40 -4.87 -11.78
C LEU A 149 6.74 -5.61 -11.60
N GLN A 150 7.64 -5.53 -12.57
CA GLN A 150 8.96 -6.16 -12.51
C GLN A 150 9.81 -5.57 -11.39
N ASP A 151 9.73 -4.26 -11.17
CA ASP A 151 10.51 -3.62 -10.10
C ASP A 151 10.06 -4.08 -8.71
N PHE A 152 8.74 -4.06 -8.45
CA PHE A 152 8.21 -4.62 -7.20
C PHE A 152 8.43 -6.13 -7.07
N ALA A 153 8.43 -6.89 -8.17
CA ALA A 153 8.73 -8.32 -8.13
C ALA A 153 10.16 -8.57 -7.65
N ARG A 154 11.14 -7.84 -8.20
CA ARG A 154 12.56 -7.92 -7.82
C ARG A 154 12.75 -7.57 -6.35
N GLU A 155 12.23 -6.42 -5.93
CA GLU A 155 12.38 -5.96 -4.55
C GLU A 155 11.76 -6.93 -3.56
N LYS A 156 10.57 -7.48 -3.85
CA LYS A 156 9.96 -8.49 -3.01
C LYS A 156 10.80 -9.76 -2.89
N VAL A 157 11.46 -10.21 -3.95
CA VAL A 157 12.37 -11.37 -3.86
C VAL A 157 13.55 -11.05 -2.94
N LEU A 158 14.15 -9.86 -3.06
CA LEU A 158 15.25 -9.43 -2.20
C LEU A 158 14.83 -9.41 -0.73
N LEU A 159 13.69 -8.79 -0.40
CA LEU A 159 13.16 -8.75 0.97
C LEU A 159 12.83 -10.16 1.50
N GLU A 160 12.12 -10.98 0.72
CA GLU A 160 11.73 -12.35 1.12
C GLU A 160 12.94 -13.28 1.30
N SER A 161 14.05 -13.02 0.60
CA SER A 161 15.31 -13.78 0.74
C SER A 161 16.01 -13.55 2.09
N ARG A 162 15.71 -12.43 2.76
CA ARG A 162 16.27 -12.07 4.07
C ARG A 162 15.58 -12.80 5.22
N ILE A 163 14.39 -13.35 5.02
CA ILE A 163 13.66 -14.09 6.05
C ILE A 163 14.39 -15.40 6.36
N LYS A 164 14.89 -15.51 7.59
CA LYS A 164 15.62 -16.70 8.07
C LYS A 164 14.72 -17.72 8.75
N ASN A 165 13.56 -17.32 9.27
CA ASN A 165 12.67 -18.18 10.04
C ASN A 165 11.20 -17.86 9.72
N TYR A 166 10.42 -18.91 9.48
CA TYR A 166 8.98 -18.85 9.19
C TYR A 166 8.19 -19.42 10.36
N GLU A 167 8.28 -18.76 11.52
CA GLU A 167 7.77 -19.28 12.79
C GLU A 167 6.24 -19.15 12.91
N PHE A 168 5.67 -18.04 12.42
CA PHE A 168 4.24 -17.73 12.61
C PHE A 168 3.41 -17.83 11.32
N GLN A 169 4.05 -17.75 10.15
CA GLN A 169 3.44 -17.86 8.83
C GLN A 169 4.34 -18.65 7.91
N SER A 170 3.74 -19.43 7.01
CA SER A 170 4.50 -20.15 5.99
C SER A 170 5.05 -19.21 4.92
N LYS A 171 6.15 -19.59 4.28
CA LYS A 171 6.71 -18.88 3.12
C LYS A 171 5.66 -18.62 2.03
N THR A 172 4.80 -19.59 1.75
CA THR A 172 3.74 -19.42 0.75
C THR A 172 2.75 -18.31 1.13
N GLU A 173 2.41 -18.18 2.41
CA GLU A 173 1.49 -17.14 2.90
C GLU A 173 2.12 -15.75 2.85
N VAL A 174 3.36 -15.60 3.33
CA VAL A 174 4.10 -14.33 3.29
C VAL A 174 4.21 -13.84 1.84
N ASN A 175 4.67 -14.71 0.93
CA ASN A 175 4.83 -14.34 -0.47
C ASN A 175 3.48 -14.06 -1.15
N PHE A 176 2.40 -14.72 -0.73
CA PHE A 176 1.06 -14.46 -1.28
C PHE A 176 0.53 -13.08 -0.85
N LEU A 177 0.64 -12.74 0.43
CA LEU A 177 0.24 -11.44 0.97
C LEU A 177 1.08 -10.31 0.33
N GLY A 178 2.41 -10.47 0.34
CA GLY A 178 3.33 -9.50 -0.27
C GLY A 178 3.05 -9.22 -1.75
N ARG A 179 2.81 -10.25 -2.57
CA ARG A 179 2.40 -10.05 -3.97
C ARG A 179 1.07 -9.30 -4.09
N GLY A 180 0.11 -9.63 -3.25
CA GLY A 180 -1.21 -8.98 -3.24
C GLY A 180 -1.10 -7.49 -2.93
N GLU A 181 -0.32 -7.14 -1.92
CA GLU A 181 -0.05 -5.75 -1.51
C GLU A 181 0.66 -4.95 -2.60
N SER A 182 1.73 -5.50 -3.18
CA SER A 182 2.45 -4.85 -4.29
C SER A 182 1.52 -4.61 -5.50
N CYS A 183 0.73 -5.61 -5.89
CA CYS A 183 -0.23 -5.48 -6.98
C CYS A 183 -1.30 -4.42 -6.70
N LEU A 184 -1.83 -4.38 -5.47
CA LEU A 184 -2.85 -3.40 -5.08
C LEU A 184 -2.27 -1.98 -5.05
N ALA A 185 -1.05 -1.78 -4.57
CA ALA A 185 -0.36 -0.49 -4.59
C ALA A 185 -0.18 0.02 -6.04
N LEU A 186 0.27 -0.85 -6.96
CA LEU A 186 0.38 -0.49 -8.37
C LEU A 186 -0.97 -0.11 -9.00
N LEU A 187 -2.03 -0.88 -8.72
CA LEU A 187 -3.37 -0.63 -9.24
C LEU A 187 -3.98 0.67 -8.69
N ALA A 188 -3.73 1.00 -7.42
CA ALA A 188 -4.22 2.21 -6.75
C ALA A 188 -3.51 3.49 -7.22
N HIS A 189 -2.24 3.39 -7.65
CA HIS A 189 -1.40 4.52 -8.05
C HIS A 189 -0.98 4.47 -9.53
N ARG A 190 -1.73 3.72 -10.34
CA ARG A 190 -1.44 3.50 -11.76
C ARG A 190 -1.24 4.81 -12.53
N HIS A 191 -0.20 4.87 -13.34
CA HIS A 191 0.12 6.01 -14.19
C HIS A 191 -0.82 6.05 -15.41
N VAL A 192 -1.33 7.24 -15.76
CA VAL A 192 -2.26 7.42 -16.88
C VAL A 192 -1.62 6.95 -18.19
N GLY A 193 -2.33 6.12 -18.95
CA GLY A 193 -1.82 5.55 -20.21
C GLY A 193 -1.05 4.23 -20.05
N THR A 194 -0.85 3.73 -18.82
CA THR A 194 -0.27 2.41 -18.55
C THR A 194 -1.34 1.40 -18.10
N GLY A 195 -1.35 0.19 -18.68
CA GLY A 195 -2.41 -0.81 -18.48
C GLY A 195 -3.77 -0.43 -19.13
N SER A 196 -4.51 -1.41 -19.64
CA SER A 196 -5.72 -1.16 -20.45
C SER A 196 -6.86 -0.50 -19.65
N ASP A 197 -7.12 0.78 -19.90
CA ASP A 197 -8.41 1.44 -19.60
C ASP A 197 -9.55 1.01 -20.55
N SER A 198 -9.28 0.04 -21.44
CA SER A 198 -10.22 -0.46 -22.42
C SER A 198 -10.65 -1.91 -22.12
N HIS A 199 -11.88 -2.08 -21.65
CA HIS A 199 -12.58 -3.39 -21.63
C HIS A 199 -12.98 -3.90 -23.03
N LYS A 200 -12.51 -3.28 -24.12
CA LYS A 200 -12.80 -3.77 -25.47
C LYS A 200 -11.86 -4.93 -25.80
N ALA A 201 -12.36 -6.13 -25.53
CA ALA A 201 -11.83 -7.37 -26.08
C ALA A 201 -11.89 -7.30 -27.61
N GLY A 202 -10.75 -7.07 -28.24
CA GLY A 202 -10.62 -7.01 -29.69
C GLY A 202 -9.23 -6.55 -30.10
N ASN A 203 -8.33 -7.52 -30.32
CA ASN A 203 -7.08 -7.36 -31.09
C ASN A 203 -6.14 -6.20 -30.71
N ARG A 204 -5.76 -6.05 -29.45
CA ARG A 204 -4.54 -5.29 -29.09
C ARG A 204 -3.47 -6.20 -28.51
N LYS A 205 -2.22 -6.00 -28.96
CA LYS A 205 -1.01 -6.62 -28.40
C LYS A 205 -1.00 -6.47 -26.87
N PRO A 206 -0.50 -7.47 -26.12
CA PRO A 206 -0.51 -7.49 -24.65
C PRO A 206 0.60 -6.60 -24.07
N SER A 207 0.70 -5.33 -24.48
CA SER A 207 1.96 -4.57 -24.36
C SER A 207 1.80 -3.21 -23.69
N VAL A 208 0.96 -3.09 -22.66
CA VAL A 208 1.14 -1.98 -21.73
C VAL A 208 1.22 -2.56 -20.33
N GLU A 209 2.46 -2.73 -19.89
CA GLU A 209 2.82 -3.13 -18.53
C GLU A 209 2.15 -2.19 -17.52
N ILE A 210 1.68 -2.73 -16.40
CA ILE A 210 1.16 -1.89 -15.32
C ILE A 210 2.33 -1.12 -14.71
N ALA A 211 2.17 0.19 -14.57
CA ALA A 211 3.14 1.03 -13.87
C ALA A 211 2.41 2.04 -13.00
N ALA A 212 3.03 2.43 -11.90
CA ALA A 212 2.54 3.46 -10.98
C ALA A 212 3.48 4.66 -10.98
N ASN A 213 2.97 5.85 -10.66
CA ASN A 213 3.82 7.02 -10.50
C ASN A 213 4.66 6.88 -9.21
N ALA A 214 6.00 6.95 -9.35
CA ALA A 214 6.93 6.77 -8.24
C ALA A 214 6.72 7.81 -7.12
N HIS A 215 6.50 9.09 -7.47
CA HIS A 215 6.26 10.15 -6.50
C HIS A 215 4.95 9.95 -5.73
N TRP A 216 3.92 9.41 -6.40
CA TRP A 216 2.66 9.09 -5.73
C TRP A 216 2.84 7.96 -4.72
N LEU A 217 3.53 6.89 -5.11
CA LEU A 217 3.82 5.78 -4.21
C LEU A 217 4.69 6.21 -3.03
N ARG A 218 5.73 7.02 -3.27
CA ARG A 218 6.61 7.51 -2.19
C ARG A 218 5.83 8.31 -1.17
N THR A 219 5.03 9.28 -1.62
CA THR A 219 4.16 10.09 -0.74
C THR A 219 3.14 9.21 0.01
N TRP A 220 2.53 8.25 -0.69
CA TRP A 220 1.56 7.36 -0.09
C TRP A 220 2.19 6.44 0.97
N PHE A 221 3.41 5.95 0.77
CA PHE A 221 4.10 5.15 1.77
C PHE A 221 4.61 5.98 2.94
N SER A 222 5.20 7.16 2.70
CA SER A 222 5.87 7.97 3.73
C SER A 222 4.90 8.78 4.58
N GLU A 223 3.85 9.29 3.97
CA GLU A 223 2.87 10.17 4.60
C GLU A 223 1.53 9.47 4.83
N GLU A 224 1.31 8.30 4.23
CA GLU A 224 0.00 7.62 4.26
C GLU A 224 -1.10 8.57 3.79
N ARG A 225 -0.81 9.32 2.72
CA ARG A 225 -1.64 10.38 2.15
C ARG A 225 -1.93 10.12 0.67
N LEU A 226 -3.08 10.56 0.20
CA LEU A 226 -3.40 10.63 -1.24
C LEU A 226 -2.72 11.88 -1.83
N PRO A 227 -1.78 11.74 -2.79
CA PRO A 227 -0.97 12.84 -3.30
C PRO A 227 -1.69 13.62 -4.42
N VAL A 228 -2.82 14.22 -4.09
CA VAL A 228 -3.73 14.91 -5.03
C VAL A 228 -3.08 16.14 -5.68
N GLU A 229 -2.22 16.85 -4.94
CA GLU A 229 -1.42 17.98 -5.40
C GLU A 229 -0.36 17.58 -6.43
N LEU A 230 0.08 16.32 -6.39
CA LEU A 230 0.97 15.73 -7.41
C LEU A 230 0.18 15.19 -8.61
N GLY A 231 -1.13 15.46 -8.67
CA GLY A 231 -2.01 15.04 -9.75
C GLY A 231 -2.59 13.63 -9.59
N TRP A 232 -2.44 12.98 -8.43
CA TRP A 232 -3.10 11.70 -8.18
C TRP A 232 -4.61 11.86 -8.30
N LYS A 233 -5.22 10.90 -8.97
CA LYS A 233 -6.68 10.77 -9.08
C LYS A 233 -7.03 9.34 -8.74
N LYS A 234 -8.16 9.16 -8.05
CA LYS A 234 -8.75 7.84 -7.83
C LYS A 234 -8.78 7.05 -9.13
N PRO A 235 -8.40 5.75 -9.14
CA PRO A 235 -8.42 4.94 -10.35
C PRO A 235 -9.77 5.02 -11.06
N SER A 236 -9.76 5.38 -12.36
CA SER A 236 -10.98 5.46 -13.17
C SER A 236 -11.60 4.08 -13.45
N SER A 237 -10.76 3.06 -13.67
CA SER A 237 -11.18 1.66 -13.76
C SER A 237 -11.25 1.03 -12.38
N LYS A 238 -12.21 0.12 -12.21
CA LYS A 238 -12.38 -0.59 -10.94
C LYS A 238 -11.23 -1.55 -10.68
N ILE A 239 -10.72 -1.55 -9.46
CA ILE A 239 -9.83 -2.61 -8.96
C ILE A 239 -10.71 -3.82 -8.65
N THR A 240 -10.49 -4.95 -9.34
CA THR A 240 -11.34 -6.15 -9.22
C THR A 240 -10.53 -7.33 -8.72
N LEU A 241 -11.19 -8.27 -8.02
CA LEU A 241 -10.56 -9.50 -7.52
C LEU A 241 -9.84 -10.26 -8.64
N PHE A 242 -10.51 -10.48 -9.77
CA PHE A 242 -9.93 -11.20 -10.91
C PHE A 242 -8.75 -10.46 -11.53
N GLY A 243 -8.83 -9.13 -11.65
CA GLY A 243 -7.72 -8.31 -12.14
C GLY A 243 -6.50 -8.40 -11.24
N THR A 244 -6.69 -8.28 -9.92
CA THR A 244 -5.61 -8.40 -8.93
C THR A 244 -5.02 -9.81 -8.94
N LEU A 245 -5.83 -10.88 -8.94
CA LEU A 245 -5.33 -12.25 -8.99
C LEU A 245 -4.54 -12.55 -10.27
N ARG A 246 -4.97 -11.99 -11.42
CA ARG A 246 -4.22 -12.11 -12.67
C ARG A 246 -2.85 -11.43 -12.55
N LEU A 247 -2.82 -10.22 -12.00
CA LEU A 247 -1.59 -9.46 -11.82
C LEU A 247 -0.64 -10.15 -10.82
N MET A 248 -1.17 -10.74 -9.74
CA MET A 248 -0.38 -11.55 -8.81
C MET A 248 0.25 -12.78 -9.48
N LYS A 249 -0.46 -13.42 -10.42
CA LYS A 249 0.08 -14.53 -11.21
C LYS A 249 1.20 -14.06 -12.14
N GLU A 250 1.02 -12.91 -12.79
CA GLU A 250 2.05 -12.27 -13.62
C GLU A 250 3.30 -11.95 -12.78
N MET A 251 3.12 -11.30 -11.62
CA MET A 251 4.21 -10.99 -10.68
C MET A 251 4.94 -12.26 -10.23
N LYS A 252 4.21 -13.33 -9.88
CA LYS A 252 4.81 -14.61 -9.52
C LYS A 252 5.67 -15.18 -10.66
N ALA A 253 5.22 -15.08 -11.91
CA ALA A 253 6.01 -15.55 -13.06
C ALA A 253 7.31 -14.75 -13.23
N LEU A 254 7.29 -13.45 -12.93
CA LEU A 254 8.51 -12.62 -12.93
C LEU A 254 9.48 -13.04 -11.81
N GLN A 255 8.95 -13.34 -10.61
CA GLN A 255 9.74 -13.80 -9.47
C GLN A 255 10.36 -15.19 -9.70
N ASP A 256 9.65 -16.09 -10.38
CA ASP A 256 10.13 -17.44 -10.70
C ASP A 256 11.06 -17.46 -11.94
N GLY A 257 11.16 -16.34 -12.68
CA GLY A 257 11.90 -16.21 -13.92
C GLY A 257 13.41 -15.96 -13.73
N PRO A 258 14.20 -16.01 -14.82
CA PRO A 258 15.66 -15.83 -14.76
C PRO A 258 16.12 -14.43 -14.31
N THR A 259 15.19 -13.46 -14.25
CA THR A 259 15.41 -12.10 -13.72
C THR A 259 15.05 -11.97 -12.23
N GLY A 260 14.64 -13.06 -11.56
CA GLY A 260 14.25 -13.11 -10.15
C GLY A 260 15.39 -13.11 -9.14
N LEU A 261 16.58 -12.62 -9.51
CA LEU A 261 17.74 -12.42 -8.65
C LEU A 261 18.41 -11.09 -9.01
#